data_AF-A0A1V5RZD1-F1
#
_entry.id   AF-A0A1V5RZD1-F1
#
_cell.length_a   1.000
_cell.length_b   1.000
_cell.length_c   1.000
_cell.angle_alpha   90.00
_cell.angle_beta   90.00
_cell.angle_gamma   90.00
#
_symmetry.space_group_name_H-M   'P 1'
#
loop_
_entity.id
_entity.type
_entity.pdbx_description
1 polymer ?
#
loop_
_entity_poly.entity_id
_entity_poly.type
_entity_poly.pdbx_seq_one_letter_code
_entity_poly.pdbx_strand_id
1 'polypeptide(L)' 'MSQVKVKENESLDSALRRFKRQTSRDGVIQEVRKREHYEKPSVKRKKKSEAARKRKY' A
#
# COMPACT_ATOMS: atom_id res chain seq x y z
N MET A 1 -6.90 -0.80 -7.66
CA MET A 1 -8.09 -0.75 -6.78
C MET A 1 -8.41 -2.18 -6.40
N SER A 2 -8.15 -2.55 -5.16
CA SER A 2 -8.30 -3.90 -4.65
C SER A 2 -9.78 -4.28 -4.55
N GLN A 3 -10.25 -5.18 -5.43
CA GLN A 3 -11.59 -5.76 -5.34
C GLN A 3 -11.49 -7.20 -4.83
N VAL A 4 -12.16 -7.51 -3.72
CA VAL A 4 -12.27 -8.88 -3.19
C VAL A 4 -13.73 -9.32 -3.32
N LYS A 5 -13.97 -10.32 -4.17
CA LYS A 5 -15.29 -10.99 -4.26
C LYS A 5 -15.36 -12.06 -3.17
N VAL A 6 -16.38 -11.97 -2.32
CA VAL A 6 -16.64 -12.96 -1.26
C VAL A 6 -17.24 -14.21 -1.90
N LYS A 7 -16.73 -15.39 -1.52
CA LYS A 7 -17.27 -16.69 -1.97
C LYS A 7 -18.37 -17.16 -1.01
N GLU A 8 -19.30 -17.97 -1.51
CA GLU A 8 -20.49 -18.42 -0.76
C GLU A 8 -20.18 -19.21 0.53
N ASN A 9 -18.99 -19.81 0.65
CA ASN A 9 -18.54 -20.56 1.83
C ASN A 9 -17.43 -19.84 2.65
N GLU A 10 -17.31 -18.51 2.53
CA GLU A 10 -16.35 -17.75 3.33
C GLU A 10 -16.97 -17.10 4.56
N SER A 11 -16.28 -17.24 5.70
CA SER A 11 -16.52 -16.37 6.86
C SER A 11 -16.09 -14.94 6.54
N LEU A 12 -16.90 -13.97 6.98
CA LEU A 12 -16.67 -12.53 6.81
C LEU A 12 -15.25 -12.11 7.23
N ASP A 13 -14.72 -12.71 8.30
CA ASP A 13 -13.41 -12.37 8.83
C ASP A 13 -12.25 -12.79 7.90
N SER A 14 -12.43 -13.90 7.16
CA SER A 14 -11.47 -14.36 6.14
C SER A 14 -11.43 -13.39 4.95
N ALA A 15 -12.60 -12.93 4.49
CA ALA A 15 -12.71 -11.94 3.43
C ALA A 15 -12.05 -10.60 3.83
N LEU A 16 -12.30 -10.14 5.07
CA LEU A 16 -11.68 -8.92 5.61
C LEU A 16 -10.15 -9.03 5.69
N ARG A 17 -9.63 -10.17 6.14
CA ARG A 17 -8.18 -10.41 6.23
C ARG A 17 -7.53 -10.36 4.84
N ARG A 18 -8.19 -10.93 3.82
CA ARG A 18 -7.71 -10.90 2.43
C ARG A 18 -7.76 -9.49 1.85
N PHE A 19 -8.84 -8.76 2.10
CA PHE A 19 -8.97 -7.36 1.70
C PHE A 19 -7.88 -6.48 2.31
N LYS A 20 -7.63 -6.61 3.63
CA LYS A 20 -6.53 -5.89 4.30
C LYS A 20 -5.17 -6.20 3.68
N ARG A 21 -4.87 -7.47 3.37
CA ARG A 21 -3.62 -7.86 2.68
C ARG A 21 -3.53 -7.27 1.28
N GLN A 22 -4.61 -7.34 0.49
CA GLN A 22 -4.62 -6.82 -0.87
C GLN A 22 -4.46 -5.30 -0.89
N THR A 23 -5.18 -4.57 -0.05
CA THR A 23 -5.08 -3.10 0.06
C THR A 23 -3.70 -2.65 0.54
N SER A 24 -3.05 -3.43 1.41
CA SER A 24 -1.66 -3.18 1.83
C SER A 24 -0.67 -3.43 0.69
N ARG A 25 -0.85 -4.51 -0.10
CA ARG A 25 -0.03 -4.80 -1.29
C ARG A 25 -0.17 -3.75 -2.38
N ASP A 26 -1.40 -3.32 -2.65
CA ASP A 26 -1.70 -2.29 -3.66
C ASP A 26 -1.09 -0.93 -3.27
N GLY A 27 -0.69 -0.74 -2.00
CA GLY A 27 0.04 0.45 -1.57
C GLY A 27 -0.81 1.73 -1.53
N VAL A 28 -2.13 1.62 -1.69
CA VAL A 28 -3.07 2.76 -1.78
C VAL A 28 -2.91 3.71 -0.59
N ILE A 29 -2.80 3.17 0.63
CA ILE A 29 -2.62 3.98 1.85
C ILE A 29 -1.26 4.72 1.84
N GLN A 30 -0.20 4.09 1.32
CA GLN A 30 1.11 4.73 1.22
C GLN A 30 1.11 5.85 0.17
N GLU A 31 0.38 5.65 -0.93
CA GLU A 31 0.25 6.63 -2.00
C GLU A 31 -0.54 7.86 -1.57
N VAL A 32 -1.66 7.67 -0.85
CA VAL A 32 -2.43 8.77 -0.25
C VAL A 32 -1.53 9.62 0.64
N ARG A 33 -0.83 8.99 1.60
CA ARG A 33 0.10 9.69 2.50
C ARG A 33 1.21 10.46 1.77
N LYS A 34 1.73 9.90 0.67
CA LYS A 34 2.76 10.57 -0.15
C LYS A 34 2.22 11.76 -0.93
N ARG A 35 0.91 11.83 -1.16
CA ARG A 35 0.22 12.88 -1.91
C ARG A 35 -0.50 13.91 -1.03
N GLU A 36 -0.50 13.73 0.30
CA GLU A 36 -1.10 14.68 1.25
C GLU A 36 -0.59 16.11 1.05
N HIS A 37 0.70 16.27 0.74
CA HIS A 37 1.31 17.56 0.43
C HIS A 37 2.25 17.47 -0.78
N TYR A 38 2.47 18.62 -1.43
CA TYR A 38 3.44 18.71 -2.51
C TYR A 38 4.86 18.58 -1.97
N GLU A 39 5.60 17.60 -2.49
CA GLU A 39 7.05 17.51 -2.31
C GLU A 39 7.78 17.84 -3.60
N LYS A 40 8.82 18.68 -3.49
CA LYS A 40 9.73 18.98 -4.60
C LYS A 40 10.32 17.68 -5.20
N PRO A 41 10.54 17.61 -6.52
CA PRO A 41 11.06 16.41 -7.18
C PRO A 41 12.37 15.88 -6.57
N SER A 42 13.26 16.77 -6.14
CA SER A 42 14.52 16.42 -5.45
C SER A 42 14.28 15.62 -4.17
N VAL A 43 13.35 16.07 -3.32
CA VAL A 43 12.99 15.40 -2.06
C VAL A 43 12.38 14.03 -2.33
N LYS A 44 11.51 13.92 -3.34
CA LYS A 44 10.93 12.64 -3.78
C LYS A 44 12.00 11.64 -4.22
N ARG A 45 13.02 12.09 -4.97
CA ARG A 45 14.17 11.26 -5.40
C ARG A 45 15.01 10.80 -4.21
N LYS A 46 15.32 11.71 -3.28
CA LYS A 46 16.07 11.39 -2.05
C LYS A 46 15.36 10.33 -1.21
N LYS A 47 14.07 10.52 -0.90
CA LYS A 47 13.25 9.55 -0.15
C LYS A 47 13.17 8.18 -0.84
N LYS A 48 13.07 8.15 -2.18
CA LYS A 48 13.10 6.89 -2.95
C LYS A 48 14.42 6.14 -2.77
N SER A 49 15.55 6.85 -2.82
CA SER A 49 16.88 6.26 -2.63
C SER A 49 17.10 5.72 -1.21
N GLU A 50 16.63 6.45 -0.19
CA GLU A 50 16.70 6.02 1.21
C GLU A 50 15.84 4.78 1.46
N ALA A 51 14.61 4.76 0.93
CA ALA A 51 13.74 3.60 1.04
C ALA A 51 14.32 2.35 0.36
N ALA A 52 15.02 2.51 -0.77
CA ALA A 52 15.71 1.41 -1.44
C ALA A 52 16.90 0.89 -0.62
N ARG A 53 17.70 1.77 -0.02
CA ARG A 53 18.81 1.39 0.87
C ARG A 53 18.32 0.62 2.09
N LYS A 54 17.22 1.05 2.71
CA LYS A 54 16.59 0.37 3.86
C LYS A 54 16.03 -1.02 3.55
N ARG A 55 15.83 -1.38 2.28
CA ARG A 55 15.41 -2.74 1.88
C ARG A 55 16.58 -3.68 1.62
N LYS A 56 17.80 -3.14 1.47
CA LYS A 56 19.00 -3.92 1.15
C LYS A 56 19.64 -4.55 2.40
N TYR A 57 19.33 -3.99 3.57
CA TYR A 57 19.69 -4.49 4.88
C TYR A 57 18.41 -4.93 5.59
#